data_AF-A0A957IAC4-F1
#
_entry.id   AF-A0A957IAC4-F1
#
_cell.length_a   1.000
_cell.length_b   1.000
_cell.length_c   1.000
_cell.angle_alpha   90.00
_cell.angle_beta   90.00
_cell.angle_gamma   90.00
#
_symmetry.space_group_name_H-M   'P 1'
#
loop_
_entity.id
_entity.type
_entity.pdbx_description
1 polymer ?
#
loop_
_entity_poly.entity_id
_entity_poly.type
_entity_poly.pdbx_seq_one_letter_code
_entity_poly.pdbx_strand_id
1 'polypeptide(L)'
;MEEKIRNRFNNTILAEAQQRYGIAPDKIEELGGFESFIYGFEKDGARYVLRLGHSLRRSPDLIRGEVDWINHLADGGAGAASGVHSKA
;
A
#
# COMPACT_ATOMS: atom_id res chain seq x y z
N MET A 1 1.38 -15.13 -5.56
CA MET A 1 2.12 -14.10 -6.33
C MET A 1 2.90 -14.75 -7.47
N GLU A 2 2.87 -14.21 -8.70
CA GLU A 2 3.72 -14.75 -9.78
C GLU A 2 5.20 -14.52 -9.50
N GLU A 3 6.00 -15.51 -9.90
CA GLU A 3 7.46 -15.48 -9.74
C GLU A 3 8.10 -14.22 -10.36
N LYS A 4 7.64 -13.79 -11.54
CA LYS A 4 8.16 -12.59 -12.23
C LYS A 4 7.98 -11.30 -11.41
N ILE A 5 6.92 -11.20 -10.60
CA ILE A 5 6.68 -10.05 -9.73
C ILE A 5 7.53 -10.19 -8.47
N ARG A 6 7.51 -11.37 -7.86
CA ARG A 6 8.28 -11.68 -6.66
C ARG A 6 9.77 -11.41 -6.83
N ASN A 7 10.36 -11.84 -7.95
CA ASN A 7 11.79 -11.71 -8.23
C ASN A 7 12.24 -10.26 -8.51
N ARG A 8 11.31 -9.33 -8.76
CA ARG A 8 11.61 -7.90 -8.97
C ARG A 8 11.51 -7.09 -7.67
N PHE A 9 10.78 -7.61 -6.68
CA PHE A 9 10.67 -6.95 -5.39
C PHE A 9 11.96 -7.13 -4.59
N ASN A 10 12.38 -6.08 -3.89
CA ASN A 10 13.58 -6.07 -3.08
C ASN A 10 13.48 -5.02 -1.98
N ASN A 11 14.42 -5.06 -1.02
CA ASN A 11 14.41 -4.20 0.16
C ASN A 11 14.54 -2.71 -0.17
N THR A 12 15.13 -2.33 -1.31
CA THR A 12 15.20 -0.92 -1.74
C THR A 12 13.82 -0.37 -2.07
N ILE A 13 12.93 -1.17 -2.66
CA ILE A 13 11.54 -0.78 -2.94
C ILE A 13 10.77 -0.60 -1.62
N LEU A 14 10.95 -1.51 -0.67
CA LEU A 14 10.31 -1.39 0.64
C LEU A 14 10.82 -0.15 1.38
N ALA A 15 12.13 0.08 1.41
CA ALA A 15 12.74 1.25 2.05
C ALA A 15 12.24 2.58 1.46
N GLU A 16 12.09 2.65 0.13
CA GLU A 16 11.52 3.82 -0.55
C GLU A 16 10.07 4.07 -0.12
N ALA A 17 9.24 3.02 -0.04
CA ALA A 17 7.87 3.16 0.45
C ALA A 17 7.84 3.60 1.92
N GLN A 18 8.70 3.04 2.77
CA GLN A 18 8.83 3.44 4.17
C GLN A 18 9.20 4.91 4.30
N GLN A 19 10.15 5.39 3.51
CA GLN A 19 10.54 6.81 3.50
C GLN A 19 9.36 7.71 3.07
N ARG A 20 8.68 7.38 1.98
CA ARG A 20 7.54 8.17 1.45
C ARG A 20 6.38 8.31 2.43
N TYR A 21 6.11 7.27 3.21
CA TYR A 21 5.01 7.26 4.19
C TYR A 21 5.46 7.58 5.62
N GLY A 22 6.78 7.71 5.86
CA GLY A 22 7.36 7.96 7.17
C GLY A 22 7.15 6.79 8.13
N ILE A 23 7.38 5.56 7.64
CA ILE A 23 7.26 4.31 8.39
C ILE A 23 8.63 3.96 8.96
N ALA A 24 8.72 3.76 10.27
CA ALA A 24 9.97 3.32 10.90
C ALA A 24 10.26 1.84 10.54
N PRO A 25 11.53 1.45 10.30
CA PRO A 25 11.90 0.08 9.94
C PRO A 25 11.46 -1.00 10.93
N ASP A 26 11.39 -0.68 12.22
CA ASP A 26 10.96 -1.56 13.31
C ASP A 26 9.44 -1.55 13.55
N LYS A 27 8.69 -0.75 12.78
CA LYS A 27 7.23 -0.55 12.93
C LYS A 27 6.44 -1.07 11.74
N ILE A 28 7.01 -1.98 10.94
CA ILE A 28 6.35 -2.61 9.80
C ILE A 28 6.35 -4.13 9.96
N GLU A 29 5.22 -4.77 9.66
CA GLU A 29 5.02 -6.22 9.75
C GLU A 29 4.46 -6.72 8.41
N GLU A 30 5.00 -7.83 7.90
CA GLU A 30 4.42 -8.49 6.73
C GLU A 30 3.14 -9.22 7.13
N LEU A 31 2.01 -8.86 6.50
CA LEU A 31 0.71 -9.49 6.72
C LEU A 31 0.42 -10.61 5.69
N GLY A 32 1.41 -10.92 4.87
CA GLY A 32 1.33 -11.83 3.74
C GLY A 32 0.96 -11.12 2.44
N GLY A 33 0.50 -11.89 1.45
CA GLY A 33 0.16 -11.34 0.15
C GLY A 33 0.00 -12.37 -0.95
N PHE A 34 -1.14 -12.34 -1.65
CA PHE A 34 -1.37 -13.19 -2.82
C PHE A 34 -1.08 -12.45 -4.13
N GLU A 35 -1.64 -11.25 -4.29
CA GLU A 35 -1.54 -10.43 -5.51
C GLU A 35 -0.70 -9.16 -5.34
N SER A 36 -0.34 -8.83 -4.10
CA SER A 36 0.42 -7.64 -3.71
C SER A 36 1.19 -7.98 -2.44
N PHE A 37 2.27 -7.25 -2.15
CA PHE A 37 2.95 -7.33 -0.86
C PHE A 37 2.19 -6.46 0.14
N ILE A 38 1.69 -7.05 1.22
CA ILE A 38 0.87 -6.36 2.22
C ILE A 38 1.65 -6.26 3.52
N TYR A 39 1.72 -5.05 4.04
CA TYR A 39 2.36 -4.76 5.32
C TYR A 39 1.41 -4.00 6.22
N GLY A 40 1.42 -4.32 7.51
CA GLY A 40 0.81 -3.55 8.57
C GLY A 40 1.84 -2.65 9.21
N PHE A 41 1.45 -1.44 9.59
CA PHE A 41 2.33 -0.56 10.37
C PHE A 41 1.52 0.35 11.30
N GLU A 42 2.18 0.82 12.35
CA GLU A 42 1.62 1.82 13.25
C GLU A 42 2.33 3.17 13.07
N LYS A 43 1.56 4.24 13.05
CA LYS A 43 2.06 5.61 12.95
C LYS A 43 1.11 6.55 13.67
N ASP A 44 1.66 7.43 14.50
CA ASP A 44 0.89 8.43 15.27
C ASP A 44 -0.27 7.82 16.08
N GLY A 45 -0.08 6.60 16.60
CA GLY A 45 -1.08 5.85 17.38
C GLY A 45 -2.19 5.19 16.56
N ALA A 46 -2.13 5.27 15.22
CA ALA A 46 -3.07 4.63 14.31
C ALA A 46 -2.42 3.51 13.51
N ARG A 47 -3.20 2.48 13.16
CA ARG A 47 -2.76 1.34 12.35
C ARG A 47 -3.14 1.54 10.90
N TYR A 48 -2.22 1.19 10.01
CA TYR A 48 -2.35 1.36 8.58
C TYR A 48 -1.93 0.08 7.84
N VAL A 49 -2.33 0.00 6.58
CA VAL A 49 -1.91 -1.04 5.65
C VAL A 49 -1.16 -0.40 4.48
N LEU A 50 0.05 -0.86 4.23
CA LEU A 50 0.81 -0.58 3.01
C LEU A 50 0.60 -1.73 2.03
N ARG A 51 0.10 -1.41 0.83
CA ARG A 51 -0.06 -2.37 -0.28
C ARG A 51 0.88 -2.00 -1.42
N LEU A 52 1.83 -2.87 -1.73
CA LEU A 52 2.74 -2.71 -2.86
C LEU A 52 2.35 -3.69 -3.98
N GLY A 53 1.83 -3.13 -5.08
CA GLY A 53 1.49 -3.86 -6.29
C GLY A 53 2.56 -3.76 -7.37
N HIS A 54 2.35 -4.44 -8.50
CA HIS A 54 3.22 -4.35 -9.67
C HIS A 54 2.40 -4.08 -10.93
N SER A 55 2.96 -3.29 -11.85
CA SER A 55 2.32 -2.87 -13.12
C SER A 55 1.98 -4.02 -14.08
N LEU A 56 2.52 -5.22 -13.82
CA LEU A 56 2.17 -6.44 -14.55
C LEU A 56 0.74 -6.94 -14.23
N ARG A 57 0.14 -6.46 -13.13
CA ARG A 57 -1.22 -6.81 -12.71
C ARG A 57 -2.19 -5.64 -12.80
N ARG A 58 -1.79 -4.47 -12.30
CA ARG A 58 -2.61 -3.25 -12.33
C ARG A 58 -1.77 -2.08 -12.77
N SER A 59 -2.24 -1.35 -13.79
CA SER A 59 -1.66 -0.07 -14.16
C SER A 59 -1.92 0.97 -13.06
N PRO A 60 -1.11 2.05 -13.00
CA PRO A 60 -1.37 3.16 -12.09
C PRO A 60 -2.79 3.75 -12.24
N ASP A 61 -3.33 3.82 -13.46
CA ASP A 61 -4.67 4.37 -13.72
C ASP A 61 -5.78 3.48 -13.14
N LEU A 62 -5.62 2.15 -13.20
CA LEU A 62 -6.56 1.23 -12.56
C LEU A 62 -6.55 1.38 -11.04
N ILE A 63 -5.36 1.57 -10.44
CA ILE A 63 -5.22 1.81 -9.01
C ILE A 63 -5.83 3.15 -8.63
N ARG A 64 -5.65 4.19 -9.45
CA ARG A 64 -6.27 5.50 -9.21
C ARG A 64 -7.79 5.41 -9.22
N GLY A 65 -8.38 4.74 -10.20
CA GLY A 65 -9.84 4.53 -10.23
C GLY A 65 -10.38 3.79 -9.01
N GLU A 66 -9.64 2.79 -8.49
CA GLU A 66 -9.98 2.11 -7.23
C GLU A 66 -9.96 3.07 -6.03
N VAL A 67 -8.90 3.87 -5.91
CA VAL A 67 -8.76 4.84 -4.81
C VAL A 67 -9.83 5.93 -4.90
N ASP A 68 -10.10 6.45 -6.10
CA ASP A 68 -11.13 7.47 -6.33
C ASP A 68 -12.50 6.95 -5.89
N TRP A 69 -12.82 5.69 -6.21
CA TRP A 69 -14.08 5.08 -5.81
C TRP A 69 -14.19 4.85 -4.29
N ILE A 70 -13.12 4.33 -3.67
CA ILE A 70 -13.08 4.11 -2.22
C ILE A 70 -13.23 5.44 -1.47
N ASN A 71 -12.53 6.48 -1.91
CA ASN A 71 -12.62 7.80 -1.31
C ASN A 71 -14.03 8.38 -1.46
N HIS A 72 -14.64 8.29 -2.65
CA HIS A 72 -16.03 8.73 -2.86
C HIS A 72 -17.01 8.01 -1.93
N LEU A 73 -16.86 6.69 -1.75
CA LEU A 73 -17.69 5.91 -0.83
C LEU A 73 -17.52 6.36 0.62
N ALA A 74 -16.27 6.55 1.07
CA ALA A 74 -15.97 7.01 2.42
C ALA A 74 -16.53 8.43 2.67
N ASP A 75 -16.38 9.33 1.71
CA ASP A 75 -16.95 10.70 1.76
C ASP A 75 -18.48 10.67 1.82
N GLY A 76 -19.10 9.66 1.19
CA GLY A 76 -20.53 9.38 1.27
C GLY A 76 -21.00 8.73 2.58
N GLY A 77 -20.11 8.50 3.54
CA GLY A 77 -20.42 7.91 4.85
C GLY A 77 -20.41 6.38 4.88
N ALA A 78 -19.95 5.70 3.82
CA ALA A 78 -19.74 4.27 3.86
C ALA A 78 -18.53 3.92 4.74
N GLY A 79 -18.57 2.75 5.40
CA GLY A 79 -17.44 2.22 6.19
C GLY A 79 -16.30 1.70 5.31
N ALA A 80 -15.63 2.59 4.58
CA ALA A 80 -14.52 2.29 3.69
C ALA A 80 -13.21 2.94 4.17
N ALA A 81 -12.07 2.30 3.90
CA ALA A 81 -10.76 2.80 4.29
C ALA A 81 -10.15 3.66 3.17
N SER A 82 -10.16 4.98 3.34
CA SER A 82 -9.64 5.94 2.35
C SER A 82 -8.13 5.82 2.14
N GLY A 83 -7.68 6.24 0.95
CA GLY A 83 -6.26 6.32 0.62
C GLY A 83 -5.52 7.36 1.48
N VAL A 84 -4.27 7.06 1.84
CA VAL A 84 -3.38 7.97 2.57
C VAL A 84 -2.37 8.55 1.60
N HIS A 85 -2.19 9.88 1.59
CA HIS A 85 -1.17 10.52 0.77
C HIS A 85 0.23 10.33 1.37
N SER A 86 1.23 10.13 0.50
CA SER A 86 2.64 10.19 0.89
C SER A 86 3.07 11.61 1.26
N LYS A 87 4.18 11.74 2.01
CA LYS A 87 4.81 13.03 2.35
C LYS A 87 5.75 13.57 1.26
N ALA A 88 6.05 12.75 0.25
CA ALA A 88 6.96 13.07 -0.85
C ALA A 88 6.26 13.85 -1.97
#